data_AF-A0A451A299-F1
#
_entry.id   AF-A0A451A299-F1
#
_cell.length_a   1.000
_cell.length_b   1.000
_cell.length_c   1.000
_cell.angle_alpha   90.00
_cell.angle_beta   90.00
_cell.angle_gamma   90.00
#
_symmetry.space_group_name_H-M   'P 1'
#
loop_
_entity.id
_entity.type
_entity.pdbx_description
1 polymer ?
#
loop_
_entity_poly.entity_id
_entity_poly.type
_entity_poly.pdbx_seq_one_letter_code
_entity_poly.pdbx_strand_id
1 'polypeptide(L)'
;MLKNAVSAILIHNHTAADLTPSEADKDLTDRLIQVGRILHVPVLDHLIITTEDFLSLQHQGLMDELRKSLKWVQPYEIEERIRAEEARLRAEAVRVAREEGEREGEGIGMRKGLREGRKEGREMGREEGLQEGKKKGEEKGRKKERIEVARAALAEGMEIGMVARISGLAEGEVGKLVKR
;
A
#
# COMPACT_ATOMS: atom_id res chain seq x y z
N MET A 1 -35.99 42.28 -0.72
CA MET A 1 -36.80 41.62 -1.77
C MET A 1 -38.27 41.94 -1.55
N LEU A 2 -38.90 42.77 -2.37
CA LEU A 2 -40.27 43.27 -2.15
C LEU A 2 -41.38 42.30 -2.62
N LYS A 3 -41.03 41.13 -3.17
CA LYS A 3 -41.95 40.22 -3.90
C LYS A 3 -41.90 38.75 -3.46
N ASN A 4 -41.19 38.40 -2.38
CA ASN A 4 -40.97 37.00 -1.95
C ASN A 4 -40.54 36.05 -3.10
N ALA A 5 -39.76 36.58 -4.05
CA ALA A 5 -39.32 35.80 -5.21
C ALA A 5 -38.37 34.68 -4.74
N VAL A 6 -38.63 33.46 -5.19
CA VAL A 6 -37.79 32.28 -4.92
C VAL A 6 -36.67 32.10 -5.94
N SER A 7 -36.78 32.76 -7.09
CA SER A 7 -35.82 32.73 -8.19
C SER A 7 -36.05 33.90 -9.14
N ALA A 8 -35.11 34.14 -10.06
CA ALA A 8 -35.22 35.15 -11.09
C ALA A 8 -34.91 34.57 -12.49
N ILE A 9 -35.57 35.10 -13.51
CA ILE A 9 -35.21 34.94 -14.92
C ILE A 9 -34.99 36.34 -15.47
N LEU A 10 -33.88 36.54 -16.17
CA LEU A 10 -33.57 37.79 -16.83
C LEU A 10 -34.13 37.78 -18.25
N ILE A 11 -34.64 38.90 -18.71
CA ILE A 11 -35.13 39.05 -20.08
C ILE A 11 -34.55 40.34 -20.63
N HIS A 12 -33.88 40.25 -21.76
CA HIS A 12 -33.32 41.39 -22.49
C HIS A 12 -33.85 41.39 -23.92
N ASN A 13 -34.27 42.56 -24.41
CA ASN A 13 -34.85 42.70 -25.74
C ASN A 13 -33.79 43.29 -26.69
N HIS A 14 -33.42 42.52 -27.73
CA HIS A 14 -32.61 43.03 -28.83
C HIS A 14 -33.53 43.63 -29.90
N THR A 15 -33.33 44.92 -30.18
CA THR A 15 -34.05 45.61 -31.26
C THR A 15 -33.54 45.23 -32.65
N ALA A 16 -32.36 44.61 -32.74
CA ALA A 16 -31.83 43.98 -33.94
C ALA A 16 -32.31 42.52 -34.02
N ALA A 17 -32.44 41.97 -35.23
CA ALA A 17 -32.78 40.56 -35.47
C ALA A 17 -31.62 39.59 -35.12
N ASP A 18 -30.74 39.98 -34.21
CA ASP A 18 -29.60 39.18 -33.74
C ASP A 18 -29.83 38.77 -32.29
N LEU A 19 -29.86 37.47 -32.05
CA LEU A 19 -30.03 36.88 -30.72
C LEU A 19 -28.71 36.66 -29.99
N THR A 20 -27.58 36.90 -30.67
CA THR A 20 -26.25 36.62 -30.10
C THR A 20 -26.03 37.44 -28.83
N PRO A 21 -25.78 36.80 -27.67
CA PRO A 21 -25.49 37.52 -26.43
C PRO A 21 -24.23 38.36 -26.56
N SER A 22 -24.34 39.66 -26.29
CA SER A 22 -23.18 40.54 -26.24
C SER A 22 -22.32 40.25 -25.00
N GLU A 23 -21.08 40.74 -24.99
CA GLU A 23 -20.23 40.66 -23.80
C GLU A 23 -20.84 41.43 -22.61
N ALA A 24 -21.61 42.49 -22.87
CA ALA A 24 -22.33 43.22 -21.82
C ALA A 24 -23.47 42.37 -21.22
N ASP A 25 -24.19 41.60 -22.04
CA ASP A 25 -25.23 40.68 -21.57
C ASP A 25 -24.62 39.60 -20.67
N LYS A 26 -23.50 39.00 -21.11
CA LYS A 26 -22.77 37.98 -20.34
C LYS A 26 -22.24 38.54 -19.02
N ASP A 27 -21.65 39.74 -19.05
CA ASP A 27 -21.12 40.40 -17.84
C ASP A 27 -22.23 40.70 -16.82
N LEU A 28 -23.34 41.26 -17.29
CA LEU A 28 -24.51 41.54 -16.46
C LEU A 28 -25.07 40.25 -15.85
N THR A 29 -25.15 39.19 -16.66
CA THR A 29 -25.64 37.87 -16.23
C THR A 29 -24.75 37.30 -15.13
N ASP A 30 -23.43 37.27 -15.33
CA ASP A 30 -22.47 36.78 -14.31
C ASP A 30 -22.63 37.56 -13.00
N ARG A 31 -22.67 38.89 -13.08
CA ARG A 31 -22.86 39.74 -11.89
C ARG A 31 -24.16 39.42 -11.15
N LEU A 32 -25.26 39.25 -11.87
CA LEU A 32 -26.56 38.93 -11.29
C LEU A 32 -26.64 37.50 -10.76
N ILE A 33 -25.92 36.54 -11.36
CA ILE A 33 -25.74 35.20 -10.80
C ILE A 33 -25.09 35.30 -9.41
N GLN A 34 -24.02 36.09 -9.25
CA GLN A 34 -23.36 36.26 -7.94
C GLN A 34 -24.28 36.95 -6.92
N VAL A 35 -25.00 37.99 -7.34
CA VAL A 35 -26.00 38.65 -6.47
C VAL A 35 -27.09 37.66 -6.04
N GLY A 36 -27.60 36.85 -6.97
CA GLY A 36 -28.59 35.83 -6.68
C GLY A 36 -28.10 34.78 -5.68
N ARG A 37 -26.83 34.37 -5.77
CA ARG A 37 -26.18 33.48 -4.79
C ARG A 37 -26.17 34.09 -3.38
N ILE A 38 -25.78 35.36 -3.25
CA ILE A 38 -25.72 36.06 -1.95
C ILE A 38 -27.13 36.21 -1.35
N LEU A 39 -28.11 36.56 -2.18
CA LEU A 39 -29.49 36.78 -1.74
C LEU A 39 -30.32 35.50 -1.60
N HIS A 40 -29.74 34.33 -1.89
CA HIS A 40 -30.46 33.05 -1.97
C HIS A 40 -31.66 33.07 -2.93
N VAL A 41 -31.53 33.81 -4.04
CA VAL A 41 -32.52 33.89 -5.12
C VAL A 41 -31.80 33.61 -6.44
N PRO A 42 -31.73 32.35 -6.89
CA PRO A 42 -30.95 31.97 -8.06
C PRO A 42 -31.49 32.61 -9.34
N VAL A 43 -30.58 33.04 -10.20
CA VAL A 43 -30.88 33.38 -11.60
C VAL A 43 -30.90 32.09 -12.42
N LEU A 44 -32.08 31.69 -12.87
CA LEU A 44 -32.29 30.41 -13.54
C LEU A 44 -31.87 30.47 -15.00
N ASP A 45 -32.18 31.58 -15.66
CA ASP A 45 -31.91 31.78 -17.09
C ASP A 45 -31.83 33.27 -17.43
N HIS A 46 -31.26 33.57 -18.58
CA HIS A 46 -31.34 34.86 -19.24
C HIS A 46 -31.83 34.63 -20.68
N LEU A 47 -33.01 35.18 -20.97
CA LEU A 47 -33.62 35.14 -22.29
C LEU A 47 -33.29 36.42 -23.06
N ILE A 48 -32.67 36.28 -24.22
CA ILE A 48 -32.59 37.36 -25.21
C ILE A 48 -33.73 37.16 -26.18
N ILE A 49 -34.57 38.17 -26.34
CA ILE A 49 -35.76 38.10 -27.19
C ILE A 49 -35.68 39.12 -28.32
N THR A 50 -36.31 38.78 -29.44
CA THR A 50 -36.61 39.69 -30.55
C THR A 50 -38.11 39.62 -30.85
N THR A 51 -38.56 40.27 -31.90
CA THR A 51 -39.97 40.23 -32.33
C THR A 51 -40.42 38.85 -32.81
N GLU A 52 -39.52 38.02 -33.34
CA GLU A 52 -39.87 36.75 -33.98
C GLU A 52 -39.26 35.52 -33.28
N ASP A 53 -38.21 35.70 -32.47
CA ASP A 53 -37.46 34.59 -31.89
C ASP A 53 -36.84 34.94 -30.53
N PHE A 54 -36.34 33.92 -29.82
CA PHE A 54 -35.65 34.05 -28.54
C PHE A 54 -34.47 33.08 -28.40
N LEU A 55 -33.54 33.43 -27.52
CA LEU A 55 -32.40 32.61 -27.14
C LEU A 55 -32.33 32.51 -25.61
N SER A 56 -32.24 31.27 -25.12
CA SER A 56 -32.01 30.95 -23.71
C SER A 56 -30.52 30.70 -23.49
N LEU A 57 -29.89 31.51 -22.62
CA LEU A 57 -28.50 31.28 -22.23
C LEU A 57 -28.34 29.92 -21.52
N GLN A 58 -29.36 29.45 -20.79
CA GLN A 58 -29.33 28.12 -20.16
C GLN A 58 -29.34 27.02 -21.21
N HIS A 59 -30.19 27.12 -22.24
CA HIS A 59 -30.26 26.12 -23.30
C HIS A 59 -28.97 26.06 -24.13
N GLN A 60 -28.29 27.20 -24.30
CA GLN A 60 -26.98 27.26 -24.96
C GLN A 60 -25.80 26.83 -24.08
N GLY A 61 -26.02 26.50 -22.80
CA GLY A 61 -24.96 26.15 -21.86
C GLY A 61 -24.15 27.34 -21.33
N LEU A 62 -24.41 28.56 -21.80
CA LEU A 62 -23.72 29.78 -21.37
C LEU A 62 -23.93 30.07 -19.88
N MET A 63 -25.10 29.74 -19.32
CA MET A 63 -25.33 29.87 -17.87
C MET A 63 -24.35 29.04 -17.05
N ASP A 64 -23.98 27.84 -17.50
CA ASP A 64 -23.06 26.97 -16.76
C ASP A 64 -21.61 27.45 -16.84
N GLU A 65 -21.24 28.07 -17.95
CA GLU A 65 -19.95 28.77 -18.11
C GLU A 65 -19.88 29.98 -17.17
N LEU A 66 -20.91 30.82 -17.16
CA LEU A 66 -20.97 32.02 -16.32
C LEU A 66 -21.02 31.69 -14.83
N ARG A 67 -21.70 30.60 -14.42
CA ARG A 67 -21.67 30.12 -13.02
C ARG A 67 -20.28 29.72 -12.55
N LYS A 68 -19.37 29.34 -13.46
CA LYS A 68 -17.98 28.98 -13.15
C LYS A 68 -17.04 30.20 -13.18
N SER A 69 -17.50 31.34 -13.68
CA SER A 69 -16.73 32.58 -13.71
C SER A 69 -16.24 32.97 -12.32
N LEU A 70 -15.00 33.44 -12.25
CA LEU A 70 -14.41 34.03 -11.04
C LEU A 70 -14.45 35.56 -11.08
N LYS A 71 -14.94 36.17 -12.18
CA LYS A 71 -14.84 37.61 -12.43
C LYS A 71 -15.50 38.46 -11.36
N TRP A 72 -16.69 38.08 -10.93
CA TRP A 72 -17.47 38.79 -9.91
C TRP A 72 -17.57 38.06 -8.57
N VAL A 73 -16.82 36.97 -8.41
CA VAL A 73 -16.78 36.19 -7.16
C VAL A 73 -16.06 37.00 -6.09
N GLN A 74 -16.55 36.95 -4.86
CA GLN A 74 -15.92 37.70 -3.78
C GLN A 74 -14.53 37.13 -3.45
N PRO A 75 -13.51 37.97 -3.17
CA PRO A 75 -12.14 37.49 -2.94
C PRO A 75 -12.01 36.43 -1.84
N TYR A 76 -12.79 36.55 -0.77
CA TYR A 76 -12.76 35.57 0.34
C TYR A 76 -13.26 34.18 -0.09
N GLU A 77 -14.23 34.09 -1.00
CA GLU A 77 -14.68 32.79 -1.54
C GLU A 77 -13.59 32.16 -2.42
N ILE A 78 -12.82 32.98 -3.14
CA ILE A 78 -11.69 32.51 -3.95
C ILE A 78 -10.61 31.95 -3.02
N GLU A 79 -10.27 32.68 -1.96
CA GLU A 79 -9.31 32.22 -0.95
C GLU A 79 -9.75 30.91 -0.29
N GLU A 80 -11.03 30.78 0.06
CA GLU A 80 -11.56 29.55 0.67
C GLU A 80 -11.46 28.37 -0.30
N ARG A 81 -11.78 28.57 -1.59
CA ARG A 81 -11.61 27.54 -2.63
C ARG A 81 -10.14 27.14 -2.78
N ILE A 82 -9.22 28.10 -2.79
CA ILE A 82 -7.78 27.82 -2.86
C ILE A 82 -7.34 27.01 -1.64
N ARG A 83 -7.71 27.43 -0.43
CA ARG A 83 -7.35 26.71 0.80
C ARG A 83 -7.93 25.29 0.83
N ALA A 84 -9.17 25.12 0.37
CA ALA A 84 -9.80 23.80 0.28
C ALA A 84 -9.07 22.89 -0.73
N GLU A 85 -8.69 23.44 -1.88
CA GLU A 85 -7.94 22.70 -2.90
C GLU A 85 -6.52 22.35 -2.42
N GLU A 86 -5.82 23.30 -1.79
CA GLU A 86 -4.51 23.06 -1.18
C GLU A 86 -4.58 21.99 -0.08
N ALA A 87 -5.61 22.03 0.77
CA ALA A 87 -5.83 21.03 1.80
C ALA A 87 -6.09 19.64 1.20
N ARG A 88 -6.86 19.57 0.10
CA ARG A 88 -7.10 18.32 -0.64
C ARG A 88 -5.81 17.75 -1.22
N LEU A 89 -5.05 18.57 -1.93
CA LEU A 89 -3.76 18.16 -2.53
C LEU A 89 -2.77 17.71 -1.45
N ARG A 90 -2.72 18.41 -0.32
CA ARG A 90 -1.89 18.03 0.82
C ARG A 90 -2.30 16.69 1.40
N ALA A 91 -3.60 16.45 1.60
CA ALA A 91 -4.10 15.17 2.11
C ALA A 91 -3.78 14.00 1.15
N GLU A 92 -3.93 14.22 -0.15
CA GLU A 92 -3.56 13.25 -1.17
C GLU A 92 -2.06 12.95 -1.16
N ALA A 93 -1.21 13.98 -1.10
CA ALA A 93 0.23 13.81 -1.02
C ALA A 93 0.65 13.01 0.23
N VAL A 94 0.03 13.27 1.39
CA VAL A 94 0.28 12.51 2.63
C VAL A 94 -0.13 11.05 2.47
N ARG A 95 -1.28 10.77 1.85
CA ARG A 95 -1.75 9.40 1.60
C ARG A 95 -0.75 8.64 0.72
N VAL A 96 -0.37 9.22 -0.42
CA VAL A 96 0.57 8.59 -1.36
C VAL A 96 1.91 8.31 -0.68
N ALA A 97 2.47 9.30 0.02
CA ALA A 97 3.74 9.12 0.73
C ALA A 97 3.67 8.01 1.79
N ARG A 98 2.52 7.88 2.48
CA ARG A 98 2.30 6.80 3.44
C ARG A 98 2.25 5.43 2.77
N GLU A 99 1.47 5.28 1.70
CA GLU A 99 1.34 4.01 0.96
C GLU A 99 2.69 3.55 0.38
N GLU A 100 3.45 4.47 -0.20
CA GLU A 100 4.80 4.18 -0.70
C GLU A 100 5.74 3.78 0.43
N GLY A 101 5.71 4.52 1.55
CA GLY A 101 6.52 4.21 2.73
C GLY A 101 6.20 2.85 3.36
N GLU A 102 4.91 2.48 3.44
CA GLU A 102 4.48 1.16 3.91
C GLU A 102 4.98 0.06 2.97
N ARG A 103 4.80 0.22 1.66
CA ARG A 103 5.24 -0.77 0.65
C ARG A 103 6.75 -0.96 0.64
N GLU A 104 7.50 0.14 0.71
CA GLU A 104 8.96 0.09 0.77
C GLU A 104 9.43 -0.55 2.09
N GLY A 105 8.81 -0.16 3.20
CA GLY A 105 9.08 -0.71 4.53
C GLY A 105 8.88 -2.22 4.59
N GLU A 106 7.76 -2.72 4.06
CA GLU A 106 7.48 -4.16 3.93
C GLU A 106 8.54 -4.86 3.08
N GLY A 107 8.89 -4.30 1.92
CA GLY A 107 9.88 -4.87 1.03
C GLY A 107 11.29 -4.93 1.64
N ILE A 108 11.69 -3.91 2.39
CA ILE A 108 12.95 -3.89 3.15
C ILE A 108 12.89 -4.93 4.29
N GLY A 109 11.81 -4.93 5.06
CA GLY A 109 11.59 -5.85 6.18
C GLY A 109 11.65 -7.31 5.75
N MET A 110 10.92 -7.67 4.68
CA MET A 110 10.89 -9.04 4.15
C MET A 110 12.28 -9.50 3.67
N ARG A 111 13.01 -8.65 2.92
CA ARG A 111 14.36 -8.97 2.44
C ARG A 111 15.34 -9.16 3.59
N LYS A 112 15.29 -8.29 4.60
CA LYS A 112 16.14 -8.38 5.79
C LYS A 112 15.83 -9.65 6.57
N GLY A 113 14.55 -9.89 6.89
CA GLY A 113 14.13 -11.06 7.65
C GLY A 113 14.47 -12.38 6.95
N LEU A 114 14.27 -12.49 5.64
CA LEU A 114 14.65 -13.69 4.87
C LEU A 114 16.17 -13.91 4.89
N ARG A 115 16.97 -12.85 4.77
CA ARG A 115 18.43 -12.94 4.77
C ARG A 115 18.96 -13.39 6.13
N GLU A 116 18.46 -12.78 7.21
CA GLU A 116 18.85 -13.10 8.58
C GLU A 116 18.41 -14.52 8.94
N GLY A 117 17.15 -14.88 8.72
CA GLY A 117 16.64 -16.22 8.99
C GLY A 117 17.36 -17.32 8.20
N ARG A 118 17.73 -17.05 6.92
CA ARG A 118 18.54 -18.01 6.13
C ARG A 118 19.95 -18.16 6.68
N LYS A 119 20.56 -17.08 7.18
CA LYS A 119 21.91 -17.12 7.76
C LYS A 119 21.89 -17.90 9.07
N GLU A 120 20.99 -17.57 9.97
CA GLU A 120 20.81 -18.24 11.26
C GLU A 120 20.48 -19.73 11.06
N GLY A 121 19.53 -20.06 10.19
CA GLY A 121 19.17 -21.45 9.90
C GLY A 121 20.33 -22.28 9.35
N ARG A 122 21.20 -21.68 8.53
CA ARG A 122 22.42 -22.35 8.04
C ARG A 122 23.44 -22.58 9.14
N GLU A 123 23.60 -21.61 10.04
CA GLU A 123 24.55 -21.67 11.14
C GLU A 123 24.14 -22.73 12.16
N MET A 124 22.88 -22.69 12.61
CA MET A 124 22.29 -23.70 13.50
C MET A 124 22.38 -25.10 12.88
N GLY A 125 21.96 -25.28 11.62
CA GLY A 125 22.01 -26.59 10.96
C GLY A 125 23.44 -27.12 10.80
N ARG A 126 24.43 -26.25 10.61
CA ARG A 126 25.84 -26.65 10.56
C ARG A 126 26.35 -27.08 11.94
N GLU A 127 25.99 -26.34 12.98
CA GLU A 127 26.40 -26.64 14.35
C GLU A 127 25.78 -27.95 14.85
N GLU A 128 24.46 -28.10 14.71
CA GLU A 128 23.73 -29.32 15.06
C GLU A 128 24.28 -30.54 14.30
N GLY A 129 24.46 -30.40 12.98
CA GLY A 129 25.02 -31.48 12.16
C GLY A 129 26.44 -31.86 12.55
N LEU A 130 27.28 -30.90 12.93
CA LEU A 130 28.64 -31.17 13.41
C LEU A 130 28.61 -31.88 14.78
N GLN A 131 27.79 -31.42 15.71
CA GLN A 131 27.67 -32.03 17.04
C GLN A 131 27.14 -33.47 16.94
N GLU A 132 26.08 -33.68 16.16
CA GLU A 132 25.50 -35.01 15.96
C GLU A 132 26.49 -35.94 15.25
N GLY A 133 27.19 -35.42 14.22
CA GLY A 133 28.23 -36.14 13.51
C GLY A 133 29.38 -36.56 14.42
N LYS A 134 29.86 -35.67 15.30
CA LYS A 134 30.91 -35.98 16.29
C LYS A 134 30.45 -37.07 17.26
N LYS A 135 29.26 -36.93 17.87
CA LYS A 135 28.70 -37.93 18.80
C LYS A 135 28.58 -39.31 18.14
N LYS A 136 27.97 -39.39 16.96
CA LYS A 136 27.84 -40.64 16.19
C LYS A 136 29.20 -41.21 15.78
N GLY A 137 30.15 -40.35 15.44
CA GLY A 137 31.51 -40.73 15.08
C GLY A 137 32.27 -41.35 16.26
N GLU A 138 32.24 -40.69 17.42
CA GLU A 138 32.87 -41.16 18.67
C GLU A 138 32.25 -42.49 19.13
N GLU A 139 30.92 -42.61 19.10
CA GLU A 139 30.24 -43.85 19.50
C GLU A 139 30.62 -45.02 18.59
N LYS A 140 30.62 -44.80 17.26
CA LYS A 140 31.07 -45.81 16.28
C LYS A 140 32.56 -46.13 16.46
N GLY A 141 33.39 -45.13 16.73
CA GLY A 141 34.82 -45.27 16.97
C GLY A 141 35.10 -46.14 18.19
N ARG A 142 34.52 -45.79 19.35
CA ARG A 142 34.62 -46.57 20.59
C ARG A 142 34.14 -48.00 20.39
N LYS A 143 33.05 -48.23 19.64
CA LYS A 143 32.58 -49.58 19.36
C LYS A 143 33.56 -50.39 18.51
N LYS A 144 34.18 -49.78 17.49
CA LYS A 144 35.21 -50.43 16.66
C LYS A 144 36.47 -50.74 17.49
N GLU A 145 36.94 -49.78 18.28
CA GLU A 145 38.11 -49.93 19.14
C GLU A 145 37.92 -51.08 20.15
N ARG A 146 36.76 -51.15 20.81
CA ARG A 146 36.43 -52.27 21.71
C ARG A 146 36.46 -53.63 21.02
N ILE A 147 36.00 -53.71 19.76
CA ILE A 147 36.05 -54.93 18.95
C ILE A 147 37.49 -55.28 18.56
N GLU A 148 38.31 -54.30 18.17
CA GLU A 148 39.72 -54.52 17.83
C GLU A 148 40.53 -55.00 19.02
N VAL A 149 40.37 -54.36 20.20
CA VAL A 149 41.00 -54.81 21.46
C VAL A 149 40.58 -56.24 21.79
N ALA A 150 39.28 -56.57 21.66
CA ALA A 150 38.81 -57.93 21.92
C ALA A 150 39.42 -58.96 20.96
N ARG A 151 39.53 -58.63 19.66
CA ARG A 151 40.16 -59.49 18.65
C ARG A 151 41.64 -59.71 18.93
N ALA A 152 42.37 -58.65 19.27
CA ALA A 152 43.79 -58.75 19.60
C ALA A 152 44.01 -59.63 20.83
N ALA A 153 43.23 -59.44 21.90
CA ALA A 153 43.34 -60.23 23.12
C ALA A 153 42.99 -61.72 22.90
N LEU A 154 41.98 -62.02 22.08
CA LEU A 154 41.65 -63.41 21.69
C LEU A 154 42.77 -64.06 20.87
N ALA A 155 43.43 -63.31 19.98
CA ALA A 155 44.53 -63.82 19.17
C ALA A 155 45.76 -64.20 20.01
N GLU A 156 45.96 -63.53 21.14
CA GLU A 156 46.98 -63.85 22.16
C GLU A 156 46.56 -65.02 23.07
N GLY A 157 45.40 -65.65 22.82
CA GLY A 157 44.92 -66.81 23.58
C GLY A 157 44.26 -66.48 24.91
N MET A 158 43.85 -65.24 25.15
CA MET A 158 43.10 -64.90 26.37
C MET A 158 41.69 -65.51 26.37
N GLU A 159 41.28 -66.00 27.54
CA GLU A 159 39.93 -66.55 27.79
C GLU A 159 38.82 -65.52 27.56
N ILE A 160 37.67 -65.98 27.04
CA ILE A 160 36.55 -65.13 26.58
C ILE A 160 36.07 -64.18 27.70
N GLY A 161 35.96 -64.69 28.93
CA GLY A 161 35.53 -63.89 30.08
C GLY A 161 36.57 -62.85 30.53
N MET A 162 37.86 -63.07 30.24
CA MET A 162 38.91 -62.08 30.49
C MET A 162 38.92 -61.01 29.38
N VAL A 163 38.71 -61.41 28.12
CA VAL A 163 38.58 -60.51 26.98
C VAL A 163 37.35 -59.59 27.11
N ALA A 164 36.21 -60.12 27.56
CA ALA A 164 35.01 -59.33 27.82
C ALA A 164 35.25 -58.23 28.86
N ARG A 165 35.99 -58.54 29.94
CA ARG A 165 36.37 -57.54 30.95
C ARG A 165 37.31 -56.47 30.40
N ILE A 166 38.32 -56.83 29.62
CA ILE A 166 39.34 -55.88 29.12
C ILE A 166 38.80 -54.99 28.00
N SER A 167 38.06 -55.57 27.04
CA SER A 167 37.42 -54.82 25.94
C SER A 167 36.14 -54.08 26.37
N GLY A 168 35.67 -54.37 27.58
CA GLY A 168 34.40 -53.91 28.11
C GLY A 168 33.17 -54.44 27.37
N LEU A 169 33.30 -55.32 26.36
CA LEU A 169 32.18 -55.91 25.59
C LEU A 169 31.44 -56.96 26.42
N ALA A 170 30.17 -57.24 26.08
CA ALA A 170 29.46 -58.35 26.71
C ALA A 170 30.06 -59.69 26.25
N GLU A 171 30.11 -60.71 27.12
CA GLU A 171 30.66 -62.02 26.77
C GLU A 171 29.99 -62.64 25.54
N GLY A 172 28.68 -62.45 25.37
CA GLY A 172 27.95 -62.88 24.18
C GLY A 172 28.31 -62.12 22.89
N GLU A 173 28.87 -60.92 22.99
CA GLU A 173 29.43 -60.18 21.85
C GLU A 173 30.85 -60.65 21.52
N VAL A 174 31.66 -60.95 22.54
CA VAL A 174 33.01 -61.53 22.37
C VAL A 174 32.94 -62.93 21.79
N GLY A 175 32.03 -63.78 22.26
CA GLY A 175 31.84 -65.13 21.74
C GLY A 175 31.42 -65.19 20.26
N LYS A 176 30.81 -64.12 19.74
CA LYS A 176 30.49 -63.99 18.30
C LYS A 176 31.73 -63.67 17.46
N LEU A 177 32.79 -63.08 18.06
CA LEU A 177 34.04 -62.75 17.36
C LEU A 177 34.93 -63.99 17.14
N VAL A 178 34.73 -65.06 17.93
CA VAL A 178 35.45 -66.34 17.82
C VAL A 178 34.85 -67.26 16.75
N LYS A 179 33.59 -67.06 16.37
CA LYS A 179 32.83 -67.94 15.45
C LYS A 179 33.02 -67.65 13.95
N ARG A 180 34.22 -67.30 13.50
CA ARG A 180 34.52 -67.20 12.06
C ARG A 180 35.85 -67.84 11.72
#